data_AF-A0A1I2CRC4-F1
#
_entry.id   AF-A0A1I2CRC4-F1
#
_cell.length_a   1.000
_cell.length_b   1.000
_cell.length_c   1.000
_cell.angle_alpha   90.00
_cell.angle_beta   90.00
_cell.angle_gamma   90.00
#
_symmetry.space_group_name_H-M   'P 1'
#
loop_
_entity.id
_entity.type
_entity.pdbx_description
1 polymer ?
#
loop_
_entity_poly.entity_id
_entity_poly.type
_entity_poly.pdbx_seq_one_letter_code
_entity_poly.pdbx_strand_id
1 'polypeptide(L)'
;MNLIPIFAFSKIAKEIYVTNKIDKRLLYKAMYLRSECVPVILYSHLPYEVLKKRVEKLGGSIKFELPIIKAWSVNLPCDKLKNFAALKGVHFIAEDSTVKLQLNIATQEIASRKVNDLGYTGKGVTIAFLDTGIYPHPDFTKPKNRIVVFHDVVNGKKQPYDDNGHGTHVAGDAAGNGYTSNGKYKGVAPEANIVAVKVLDAYGRGLSSDILAGMQWVLDNKDKYNIRIVSLSIGETPSLPTFLDPLVRGVDTLWKNGLVVTVAAGNSGPNYNTITSPGTSKNAITVGAVDDKRTSDISDDEIAQFSGRGSPYLYKPDVVAPGVKIISTASGNVPFGADEIMINKAYRSATGTSMATPIVAGAAALLLEKNPNLTNVQIKNILKSTAVKIDDAGLWTQGSGMINIEEALKKA
;
A
#
# COMPACT_ATOMS: atom_id res chain seq x y z
N MET A 1 -23.03 -11.34 -6.84
CA MET A 1 -22.32 -10.59 -7.90
C MET A 1 -21.19 -11.43 -8.48
N ASN A 2 -21.32 -11.71 -9.78
CA ASN A 2 -20.51 -12.65 -10.57
C ASN A 2 -19.00 -12.40 -10.43
N LEU A 3 -18.23 -13.48 -10.34
CA LEU A 3 -16.77 -13.50 -10.49
C LEU A 3 -16.43 -13.20 -11.96
N ILE A 4 -16.66 -11.94 -12.38
CA ILE A 4 -16.32 -11.31 -13.66
C ILE A 4 -16.96 -12.00 -14.88
N PRO A 5 -17.56 -11.27 -15.85
CA PRO A 5 -17.57 -11.77 -17.21
C PRO A 5 -16.11 -11.75 -17.68
N ILE A 6 -15.35 -12.83 -17.42
CA ILE A 6 -13.95 -13.04 -17.86
C ILE A 6 -13.83 -13.02 -19.41
N PHE A 7 -14.91 -12.69 -20.11
CA PHE A 7 -15.15 -12.98 -21.52
C PHE A 7 -15.49 -11.74 -22.37
N ALA A 8 -15.37 -10.52 -21.84
CA ALA A 8 -15.61 -9.28 -22.59
C ALA A 8 -14.31 -8.52 -22.92
N PHE A 9 -13.29 -9.21 -23.46
CA PHE A 9 -12.05 -8.58 -23.92
C PHE A 9 -11.72 -8.97 -25.36
N SER A 10 -10.89 -8.15 -26.01
CA SER A 10 -10.27 -8.54 -27.28
C SER A 10 -9.45 -9.80 -27.06
N LYS A 11 -9.60 -10.77 -27.97
CA LYS A 11 -8.88 -12.04 -27.96
C LYS A 11 -7.35 -11.86 -27.76
N ILE A 12 -6.82 -10.74 -28.26
CA ILE A 12 -5.41 -10.34 -28.23
C ILE A 12 -4.88 -10.14 -26.80
N ALA A 13 -5.58 -9.40 -25.93
CA ALA A 13 -5.09 -9.17 -24.56
C ALA A 13 -5.02 -10.48 -23.76
N LYS A 14 -6.00 -11.37 -23.97
CA LYS A 14 -6.00 -12.70 -23.36
C LYS A 14 -4.82 -13.55 -23.82
N GLU A 15 -4.53 -13.54 -25.12
CA GLU A 15 -3.38 -14.25 -25.68
C GLU A 15 -2.05 -13.68 -25.23
N ILE A 16 -1.94 -12.39 -24.89
CA ILE A 16 -0.69 -11.78 -24.41
C ILE A 16 -0.35 -12.24 -22.99
N TYR A 17 -1.29 -12.18 -22.05
CA TYR A 17 -1.01 -12.37 -20.62
C TYR A 17 -1.31 -13.77 -20.07
N VAL A 18 -2.17 -14.54 -20.75
CA VAL A 18 -2.71 -15.80 -20.21
C VAL A 18 -2.55 -16.95 -21.19
N THR A 19 -1.98 -18.07 -20.73
CA THR A 19 -1.92 -19.34 -21.47
C THR A 19 -2.65 -20.41 -20.67
N ASN A 20 -3.69 -21.02 -21.23
CA ASN A 20 -4.45 -22.10 -20.58
C ASN A 20 -4.91 -21.80 -19.13
N LYS A 21 -5.43 -20.58 -18.89
CA LYS A 21 -5.81 -20.06 -17.55
C LYS A 21 -4.65 -19.78 -16.58
N ILE A 22 -3.40 -19.77 -17.05
CA ILE A 22 -2.22 -19.51 -16.24
C ILE A 22 -1.59 -18.20 -16.70
N ASP A 23 -1.18 -17.36 -15.75
CA ASP A 23 -0.30 -16.22 -16.00
C ASP A 23 0.97 -16.68 -16.76
N LYS A 24 1.29 -16.05 -17.89
CA LYS A 24 2.48 -16.42 -18.67
C LYS A 24 3.78 -16.23 -17.89
N ARG A 25 3.90 -15.21 -17.03
CA ARG A 25 5.11 -15.00 -16.23
C ARG A 25 5.33 -16.16 -15.26
N LEU A 26 4.26 -16.66 -14.66
CA LEU A 26 4.28 -17.87 -13.84
C LEU A 26 4.78 -19.08 -14.63
N LEU A 27 4.31 -19.26 -15.87
CA LEU A 27 4.80 -20.35 -16.74
C LEU A 27 6.29 -20.21 -17.05
N TYR A 28 6.78 -19.02 -17.39
CA TYR A 28 8.21 -18.80 -17.63
C TYR A 28 9.02 -19.10 -16.37
N LYS A 29 8.60 -18.60 -15.19
CA LYS A 29 9.24 -18.89 -13.90
C LYS A 29 9.27 -20.40 -13.60
N ALA A 30 8.16 -21.09 -13.85
CA ALA A 30 8.04 -22.52 -13.64
C ALA A 30 8.99 -23.35 -14.52
N MET A 31 9.31 -22.88 -15.74
CA MET A 31 10.29 -23.55 -16.59
C MET A 31 11.69 -23.57 -15.97
N TYR A 32 12.07 -22.52 -15.24
CA TYR A 32 13.36 -22.45 -14.54
C TYR A 32 13.37 -23.29 -13.25
N LEU A 33 12.27 -23.28 -12.50
CA LEU A 33 12.14 -23.97 -11.21
C LEU A 33 11.84 -25.48 -11.32
N ARG A 34 11.52 -25.98 -12.52
CA ARG A 34 11.30 -27.40 -12.84
C ARG A 34 10.23 -28.07 -11.99
N SER A 35 10.60 -28.83 -10.96
CA SER A 35 9.71 -29.60 -10.08
C SER A 35 9.55 -28.97 -8.70
N GLU A 36 10.18 -27.83 -8.44
CA GLU A 36 9.97 -27.10 -7.19
C GLU A 36 8.54 -26.58 -7.11
N CYS A 37 8.08 -26.33 -5.88
CA CYS A 37 6.81 -25.69 -5.67
C CYS A 37 6.95 -24.17 -5.81
N VAL A 38 5.96 -23.56 -6.46
CA VAL A 38 5.85 -22.11 -6.61
C VAL A 38 4.57 -21.62 -5.94
N PRO A 39 4.61 -20.51 -5.18
CA PRO A 39 3.41 -19.92 -4.62
C PRO A 39 2.58 -19.28 -5.74
N VAL A 40 1.27 -19.50 -5.70
CA VAL A 40 0.30 -19.01 -6.68
C VAL A 40 -0.96 -18.50 -6.00
N ILE A 41 -1.66 -17.59 -6.68
CA ILE A 41 -3.02 -17.19 -6.34
C ILE A 41 -3.98 -17.94 -7.27
N LEU A 42 -4.72 -18.87 -6.69
CA LEU A 42 -5.63 -19.76 -7.39
C LEU A 42 -7.08 -19.24 -7.30
N TYR A 43 -7.63 -18.82 -8.44
CA TYR A 43 -9.04 -18.46 -8.56
C TYR A 43 -9.87 -19.71 -8.84
N SER A 44 -10.62 -20.14 -7.84
CA SER A 44 -11.47 -21.33 -7.92
C SER A 44 -12.78 -21.16 -7.15
N HIS A 45 -13.84 -21.77 -7.69
CA HIS A 45 -15.14 -21.90 -7.04
C HIS A 45 -15.36 -23.25 -6.37
N LEU A 46 -14.33 -24.09 -6.30
CA LEU A 46 -14.44 -25.39 -5.65
C LEU A 46 -14.65 -25.21 -4.14
N PRO A 47 -15.50 -26.04 -3.49
CA PRO A 47 -15.58 -26.07 -2.04
C PRO A 47 -14.20 -26.37 -1.42
N TYR A 48 -13.90 -25.80 -0.26
CA TYR A 48 -12.58 -25.91 0.39
C TYR A 48 -12.10 -27.37 0.47
N GLU A 49 -12.92 -28.28 1.00
CA GLU A 49 -12.57 -29.70 1.15
C GLU A 49 -12.24 -30.38 -0.18
N VAL A 50 -12.90 -29.98 -1.27
CA VAL A 50 -12.64 -30.51 -2.61
C VAL A 50 -11.33 -29.94 -3.15
N LEU A 51 -11.11 -28.63 -2.96
CA LEU A 51 -9.89 -27.97 -3.40
C LEU A 51 -8.66 -28.50 -2.66
N LYS A 52 -8.72 -28.58 -1.34
CA LYS A 52 -7.67 -29.10 -0.47
C LYS A 52 -7.22 -30.50 -0.89
N LYS A 53 -8.17 -31.44 -1.03
CA LYS A 53 -7.88 -32.80 -1.51
C LYS A 53 -7.18 -32.82 -2.88
N ARG A 54 -7.60 -31.94 -3.81
CA ARG A 54 -6.97 -31.84 -5.14
C ARG A 54 -5.57 -31.25 -5.08
N VAL A 55 -5.37 -30.25 -4.23
CA VAL A 55 -4.08 -29.60 -3.99
C VAL A 55 -3.07 -30.61 -3.41
N GLU A 56 -3.45 -31.28 -2.33
CA GLU A 56 -2.61 -32.27 -1.63
C GLU A 56 -2.30 -33.48 -2.52
N LYS A 57 -3.28 -34.00 -3.27
CA LYS A 57 -3.08 -35.14 -4.20
C LYS A 57 -2.01 -34.86 -5.26
N LEU A 58 -1.81 -33.61 -5.63
CA LEU A 58 -0.83 -33.20 -6.64
C LEU A 58 0.46 -32.65 -6.01
N GLY A 59 0.66 -32.85 -4.70
CA GLY A 59 1.87 -32.45 -3.99
C GLY A 59 1.96 -30.96 -3.63
N GLY A 60 0.83 -30.24 -3.68
CA GLY A 60 0.75 -28.84 -3.26
C GLY A 60 0.25 -28.67 -1.82
N SER A 61 0.23 -27.42 -1.35
CA SER A 61 -0.33 -27.04 -0.05
C SER A 61 -1.09 -25.73 -0.13
N ILE A 62 -2.09 -25.53 0.73
CA ILE A 62 -2.84 -24.27 0.83
C ILE A 62 -2.25 -23.44 1.98
N LYS A 63 -1.90 -22.19 1.71
CA LYS A 63 -1.41 -21.23 2.71
C LYS A 63 -2.53 -20.39 3.31
N PHE A 64 -3.36 -19.77 2.44
CA PHE A 64 -4.47 -18.91 2.87
C PHE A 64 -5.73 -19.14 2.03
N GLU A 65 -6.89 -19.03 2.68
CA GLU A 65 -8.11 -18.62 1.99
C GLU A 65 -8.08 -17.10 1.82
N LEU A 66 -8.43 -16.59 0.64
CA LEU A 66 -8.47 -15.15 0.34
C LEU A 66 -9.88 -14.73 -0.09
N PRO A 67 -10.87 -14.68 0.82
CA PRO A 67 -12.24 -14.30 0.50
C PRO A 67 -12.37 -12.91 -0.15
N ILE A 68 -11.48 -11.98 0.21
CA ILE A 68 -11.40 -10.60 -0.28
C ILE A 68 -11.31 -10.51 -1.80
N ILE A 69 -10.71 -11.52 -2.44
CA ILE A 69 -10.65 -11.66 -3.89
C ILE A 69 -11.27 -12.97 -4.40
N LYS A 70 -11.89 -13.76 -3.52
CA LYS A 70 -12.47 -15.08 -3.80
C LYS A 70 -11.44 -16.01 -4.44
N ALA A 71 -10.30 -16.14 -3.80
CA ALA A 71 -9.18 -16.94 -4.27
C ALA A 71 -8.50 -17.69 -3.11
N TRP A 72 -7.46 -18.43 -3.43
CA TRP A 72 -6.65 -19.20 -2.48
C TRP A 72 -5.18 -18.93 -2.74
N SER A 73 -4.38 -18.76 -1.69
CA SER A 73 -2.92 -18.83 -1.80
C SER A 73 -2.50 -20.28 -1.66
N VAL A 74 -1.82 -20.80 -2.69
CA VAL A 74 -1.50 -22.22 -2.81
C VAL A 74 -0.04 -22.35 -3.26
N ASN A 75 0.70 -23.27 -2.67
CA ASN A 75 2.00 -23.68 -3.18
C ASN A 75 1.80 -24.90 -4.09
N LEU A 76 2.20 -24.80 -5.36
CA LEU A 76 1.97 -25.84 -6.37
C LEU A 76 3.27 -26.27 -7.04
N PRO A 77 3.50 -27.58 -7.28
CA PRO A 77 4.61 -28.02 -8.11
C PRO A 77 4.53 -27.43 -9.52
N CYS A 78 5.64 -26.85 -9.99
CA CYS A 78 5.73 -26.19 -11.28
C CYS A 78 5.33 -27.11 -12.45
N ASP A 79 5.69 -28.40 -12.40
CA ASP A 79 5.35 -29.40 -13.40
C ASP A 79 3.86 -29.81 -13.41
N LYS A 80 3.10 -29.45 -12.37
CA LYS A 80 1.66 -29.73 -12.24
C LYS A 80 0.75 -28.54 -12.55
N LEU A 81 1.28 -27.35 -12.82
CA LEU A 81 0.47 -26.14 -13.07
C LEU A 81 -0.59 -26.33 -14.18
N LYS A 82 -0.21 -26.98 -15.29
CA LYS A 82 -1.15 -27.29 -16.40
C LYS A 82 -2.25 -28.27 -15.97
N ASN A 83 -1.91 -29.24 -15.12
CA ASN A 83 -2.87 -30.21 -14.59
C ASN A 83 -3.90 -29.51 -13.68
N PHE A 84 -3.45 -28.56 -12.84
CA PHE A 84 -4.35 -27.75 -12.02
C PHE A 84 -5.27 -26.88 -12.86
N ALA A 85 -4.75 -26.20 -13.88
CA ALA A 85 -5.55 -25.34 -14.74
C ALA A 85 -6.64 -26.10 -15.53
N ALA A 86 -6.39 -27.38 -15.84
CA ALA A 86 -7.35 -28.27 -16.49
C ALA A 86 -8.53 -28.69 -15.59
N LEU A 87 -8.40 -28.57 -14.26
CA LEU A 87 -9.46 -28.96 -13.33
C LEU A 87 -10.73 -28.13 -13.56
N LYS A 88 -11.88 -28.81 -13.62
CA LYS A 88 -13.19 -28.15 -13.60
C LYS A 88 -13.34 -27.39 -12.27
N GLY A 89 -13.69 -26.10 -12.36
CA GLY A 89 -13.80 -25.18 -11.23
C GLY A 89 -12.55 -24.32 -10.98
N VAL A 90 -11.46 -24.52 -11.71
CA VAL A 90 -10.31 -23.60 -11.74
C VAL A 90 -10.49 -22.62 -12.89
N HIS A 91 -10.41 -21.32 -12.59
CA HIS A 91 -10.68 -20.22 -13.53
C HIS A 91 -9.42 -19.49 -13.97
N PHE A 92 -8.49 -19.26 -13.04
CA PHE A 92 -7.23 -18.58 -13.32
C PHE A 92 -6.19 -18.93 -12.24
N ILE A 93 -4.93 -18.98 -12.64
CA ILE A 93 -3.77 -19.16 -11.75
C ILE A 93 -2.83 -17.98 -12.00
N ALA A 94 -2.72 -17.08 -11.02
CA ALA A 94 -1.81 -15.95 -11.04
C ALA A 94 -0.55 -16.27 -10.24
N GLU A 95 0.58 -15.63 -10.58
CA GLU A 95 1.77 -15.68 -9.73
C GLU A 95 1.50 -14.98 -8.39
N ASP A 96 1.88 -15.64 -7.29
CA ASP A 96 1.97 -14.99 -6.00
C ASP A 96 3.32 -14.24 -5.94
N SER A 97 3.25 -12.94 -6.18
CA SER A 97 4.40 -12.16 -6.61
C SER A 97 5.10 -11.50 -5.44
N THR A 98 6.41 -11.23 -5.57
CA THR A 98 7.15 -10.54 -4.52
C THR A 98 6.90 -9.04 -4.60
N VAL A 99 6.27 -8.52 -3.56
CA VAL A 99 6.02 -7.10 -3.33
C VAL A 99 7.10 -6.53 -2.42
N LYS A 100 7.50 -5.28 -2.64
CA LYS A 100 8.57 -4.62 -1.91
C LYS A 100 8.16 -3.24 -1.41
N LEU A 101 8.92 -2.71 -0.45
CA LEU A 101 8.87 -1.30 -0.03
C LEU A 101 9.08 -0.36 -1.23
N GLN A 102 8.46 0.82 -1.21
CA GLN A 102 8.71 1.88 -2.19
C GLN A 102 9.63 2.98 -1.61
N LEU A 103 10.92 2.65 -1.44
CA LEU A 103 12.00 3.58 -1.05
C LEU A 103 12.85 4.02 -2.25
N ASN A 104 13.45 5.21 -2.17
CA ASN A 104 14.38 5.72 -3.17
C ASN A 104 15.71 6.17 -2.54
N ILE A 105 16.76 6.20 -3.36
CA ILE A 105 18.12 6.68 -3.07
C ILE A 105 18.17 8.19 -3.40
N ALA A 106 18.24 9.08 -2.41
CA ALA A 106 18.45 10.53 -2.60
C ALA A 106 19.12 11.24 -1.39
N THR A 107 19.96 12.24 -1.66
CA THR A 107 20.84 12.95 -0.70
C THR A 107 20.29 14.26 -0.09
N GLN A 108 20.18 14.29 1.25
CA GLN A 108 20.17 15.33 2.33
C GLN A 108 19.16 16.50 2.59
N GLU A 109 18.55 16.40 3.79
CA GLU A 109 17.95 17.37 4.77
C GLU A 109 16.45 17.82 4.71
N ILE A 110 15.93 18.50 5.81
CA ILE A 110 14.76 19.39 6.20
C ILE A 110 13.26 18.89 6.18
N ALA A 111 12.32 19.68 6.74
CA ALA A 111 11.17 19.35 7.61
C ALA A 111 9.82 20.11 7.35
N SER A 112 8.66 19.51 7.72
CA SER A 112 7.29 20.07 7.60
C SER A 112 6.65 20.45 8.96
N ARG A 113 6.05 21.64 9.12
CA ARG A 113 5.41 22.08 10.39
C ARG A 113 3.97 22.62 10.32
N LYS A 114 3.47 23.13 9.18
CA LYS A 114 2.26 23.98 9.14
C LYS A 114 0.90 23.30 9.37
N VAL A 115 0.78 21.98 9.21
CA VAL A 115 -0.54 21.31 9.19
C VAL A 115 -1.22 21.21 10.56
N ASN A 116 -0.42 21.17 11.64
CA ASN A 116 -0.92 20.92 13.00
C ASN A 116 -1.62 22.12 13.65
N ASP A 117 -1.55 23.30 13.05
CA ASP A 117 -2.13 24.54 13.59
C ASP A 117 -3.62 24.70 13.22
N LEU A 118 -4.18 23.78 12.42
CA LEU A 118 -5.56 23.84 11.91
C LEU A 118 -6.63 23.30 12.88
N GLY A 119 -6.24 22.85 14.07
CA GLY A 119 -7.17 22.39 15.12
C GLY A 119 -7.71 20.96 14.99
N TYR A 120 -7.36 20.25 13.92
CA TYR A 120 -7.66 18.83 13.72
C TYR A 120 -6.39 18.00 13.93
N THR A 121 -6.54 16.81 14.51
CA THR A 121 -5.44 15.93 14.93
C THR A 121 -5.63 14.47 14.49
N GLY A 122 -6.75 14.14 13.84
CA GLY A 122 -7.14 12.79 13.46
C GLY A 122 -7.75 11.97 14.61
N LYS A 123 -8.10 12.63 15.72
CA LYS A 123 -8.62 11.98 16.91
C LYS A 123 -9.87 11.17 16.60
N GLY A 124 -9.92 9.96 17.13
CA GLY A 124 -11.07 9.04 16.96
C GLY A 124 -11.11 8.31 15.62
N VAL A 125 -10.19 8.61 14.70
CA VAL A 125 -10.03 7.90 13.42
C VAL A 125 -8.92 6.87 13.53
N THR A 126 -9.13 5.67 13.00
CA THR A 126 -8.11 4.61 12.97
C THR A 126 -7.57 4.40 11.56
N ILE A 127 -6.23 4.41 11.44
CA ILE A 127 -5.48 4.13 10.23
C ILE A 127 -4.82 2.75 10.36
N ALA A 128 -5.04 1.87 9.38
CA ALA A 128 -4.36 0.59 9.26
C ALA A 128 -3.16 0.72 8.31
N PHE A 129 -1.97 0.36 8.81
CA PHE A 129 -0.72 0.31 8.03
C PHE A 129 -0.38 -1.15 7.73
N LEU A 130 -0.38 -1.51 6.45
CA LEU A 130 0.08 -2.83 6.00
C LEU A 130 1.52 -2.69 5.52
N ASP A 131 2.47 -3.08 6.38
CA ASP A 131 3.88 -2.80 6.17
C ASP A 131 4.78 -3.86 6.84
N THR A 132 5.99 -3.49 7.25
CA THR A 132 7.00 -4.30 7.94
C THR A 132 6.75 -4.46 9.44
N GLY A 133 5.72 -3.81 9.98
CA GLY A 133 5.32 -3.90 11.38
C GLY A 133 5.28 -2.53 12.04
N ILE A 134 5.39 -2.51 13.36
CA ILE A 134 5.48 -1.27 14.13
C ILE A 134 6.30 -1.45 15.40
N TYR A 135 7.33 -0.62 15.58
CA TYR A 135 8.02 -0.50 16.85
C TYR A 135 7.16 0.32 17.81
N PRO A 136 6.99 -0.09 19.09
CA PRO A 136 6.23 0.66 20.09
C PRO A 136 6.98 1.94 20.53
N HIS A 137 7.18 2.86 19.59
CA HIS A 137 7.87 4.13 19.76
C HIS A 137 7.12 5.03 20.76
N PRO A 138 7.80 5.87 21.56
CA PRO A 138 7.13 6.80 22.48
C PRO A 138 6.14 7.73 21.77
N ASP A 139 6.40 8.11 20.52
CA ASP A 139 5.46 8.93 19.75
C ASP A 139 4.12 8.24 19.45
N PHE A 140 4.04 6.92 19.56
CA PHE A 140 2.79 6.15 19.43
C PHE A 140 2.23 5.74 20.79
N THR A 141 3.08 5.64 21.81
CA THR A 141 2.74 5.03 23.11
C THR A 141 2.58 6.03 24.25
N LYS A 142 3.08 7.26 24.10
CA LYS A 142 3.04 8.33 25.09
C LYS A 142 2.33 9.58 24.54
N PRO A 143 1.58 10.33 25.36
CA PRO A 143 1.24 10.01 26.76
C PRO A 143 0.24 8.84 26.88
N LYS A 144 -0.45 8.50 25.79
CA LYS A 144 -1.41 7.39 25.69
C LYS A 144 -0.99 6.45 24.56
N ASN A 145 -1.17 5.14 24.76
CA ASN A 145 -0.97 4.17 23.69
C ASN A 145 -2.07 4.27 22.63
N ARG A 146 -1.65 4.54 21.39
CA ARG A 146 -2.51 4.62 20.20
C ARG A 146 -2.31 3.45 19.25
N ILE A 147 -1.37 2.54 19.51
CA ILE A 147 -1.30 1.25 18.81
C ILE A 147 -2.43 0.38 19.37
N VAL A 148 -3.56 0.36 18.67
CA VAL A 148 -4.78 -0.33 19.10
C VAL A 148 -4.64 -1.84 18.93
N VAL A 149 -3.98 -2.27 17.86
CA VAL A 149 -3.80 -3.68 17.55
C VAL A 149 -2.59 -3.87 16.64
N PHE A 150 -1.92 -5.00 16.83
CA PHE A 150 -0.86 -5.49 15.97
C PHE A 150 -1.25 -6.89 15.46
N HIS A 151 -1.13 -7.10 14.15
CA HIS A 151 -1.34 -8.39 13.51
C HIS A 151 -0.14 -8.73 12.65
N ASP A 152 0.45 -9.90 12.86
CA ASP A 152 1.63 -10.35 12.12
C ASP A 152 1.30 -11.53 11.24
N VAL A 153 1.21 -11.28 9.93
CA VAL A 153 0.97 -12.31 8.91
C VAL A 153 2.25 -13.10 8.61
N VAL A 154 3.42 -12.50 8.87
CA VAL A 154 4.73 -13.03 8.46
C VAL A 154 5.26 -14.05 9.45
N ASN A 155 5.32 -13.70 10.75
CA ASN A 155 5.89 -14.57 11.78
C ASN A 155 4.88 -14.97 12.87
N GLY A 156 3.64 -14.49 12.80
CA GLY A 156 2.60 -14.80 13.79
C GLY A 156 2.88 -14.30 15.21
N LYS A 157 3.79 -13.33 15.39
CA LYS A 157 4.07 -12.77 16.71
C LYS A 157 2.91 -11.92 17.19
N LYS A 158 2.66 -11.95 18.51
CA LYS A 158 1.55 -11.23 19.14
C LYS A 158 1.90 -9.82 19.58
N GLN A 159 3.17 -9.56 19.90
CA GLN A 159 3.64 -8.26 20.39
C GLN A 159 4.11 -7.40 19.22
N PRO A 160 3.85 -6.07 19.23
CA PRO A 160 4.28 -5.16 18.18
C PRO A 160 5.79 -5.10 18.11
N TYR A 161 6.30 -5.24 16.89
CA TYR A 161 7.70 -5.06 16.56
C TYR A 161 7.84 -4.65 15.10
N ASP A 162 9.01 -4.11 14.76
CA ASP A 162 9.40 -3.80 13.39
C ASP A 162 10.89 -4.10 13.23
N ASP A 163 11.18 -5.18 12.50
CA ASP A 163 12.51 -5.70 12.23
C ASP A 163 13.10 -5.19 10.90
N ASN A 164 12.43 -4.22 10.27
CA ASN A 164 12.94 -3.46 9.13
C ASN A 164 13.01 -1.95 9.45
N GLY A 165 11.95 -1.41 10.07
CA GLY A 165 11.82 -0.02 10.50
C GLY A 165 10.95 0.85 9.58
N HIS A 166 10.68 0.40 8.35
CA HIS A 166 9.91 1.17 7.37
C HIS A 166 8.47 1.42 7.84
N GLY A 167 7.81 0.41 8.41
CA GLY A 167 6.43 0.52 8.87
C GLY A 167 6.29 1.49 10.04
N THR A 168 7.30 1.50 10.92
CA THR A 168 7.41 2.50 12.00
C THR A 168 7.52 3.91 11.45
N HIS A 169 8.34 4.14 10.42
CA HIS A 169 8.52 5.46 9.80
C HIS A 169 7.26 5.93 9.08
N VAL A 170 6.65 5.08 8.26
CA VAL A 170 5.38 5.35 7.57
C VAL A 170 4.25 5.66 8.55
N ALA A 171 4.13 4.90 9.65
CA ALA A 171 3.14 5.17 10.69
C ALA A 171 3.40 6.52 11.38
N GLY A 172 4.66 6.93 11.51
CA GLY A 172 5.05 8.23 12.07
C GLY A 172 4.70 9.41 11.16
N ASP A 173 4.87 9.28 9.85
CA ASP A 173 4.54 10.32 8.86
C ASP A 173 3.06 10.70 8.93
N ALA A 174 2.21 9.69 9.11
CA ALA A 174 0.77 9.86 9.29
C ALA A 174 0.42 10.26 10.72
N ALA A 175 0.89 9.53 11.73
CA ALA A 175 0.28 9.53 13.06
C ALA A 175 1.28 9.63 14.22
N GLY A 176 2.55 9.97 13.99
CA GLY A 176 3.50 10.26 15.08
C GLY A 176 3.10 11.55 15.80
N ASN A 177 2.96 11.54 17.13
CA ASN A 177 2.60 12.76 17.86
C ASN A 177 3.78 13.68 18.22
N GLY A 178 4.99 13.30 17.81
CA GLY A 178 6.19 14.07 18.09
C GLY A 178 6.60 14.10 19.57
N TYR A 179 6.10 13.21 20.43
CA TYR A 179 6.37 13.23 21.87
C TYR A 179 7.87 13.31 22.18
N THR A 180 8.68 12.51 21.48
CA THR A 180 10.14 12.44 21.70
C THR A 180 10.89 13.67 21.18
N SER A 181 10.24 14.49 20.34
CA SER A 181 10.81 15.69 19.74
C SER A 181 10.13 16.98 20.20
N ASN A 182 9.34 16.94 21.29
CA ASN A 182 8.53 18.05 21.76
C ASN A 182 7.64 18.66 20.65
N GLY A 183 7.10 17.79 19.80
CA GLY A 183 6.20 18.17 18.71
C GLY A 183 6.88 18.60 17.41
N LYS A 184 8.21 18.59 17.32
CA LYS A 184 8.96 19.03 16.12
C LYS A 184 8.71 18.13 14.91
N TYR A 185 8.58 16.82 15.12
CA TYR A 185 8.40 15.81 14.07
C TYR A 185 7.03 15.12 14.20
N LYS A 186 5.97 15.93 14.31
CA LYS A 186 4.59 15.43 14.28
C LYS A 186 4.22 14.99 12.86
N GLY A 187 3.58 13.83 12.76
CA GLY A 187 2.83 13.43 11.58
C GLY A 187 1.59 14.31 11.37
N VAL A 188 0.89 14.06 10.28
CA VAL A 188 -0.28 14.86 9.86
C VAL A 188 -1.48 14.72 10.82
N ALA A 189 -1.71 13.53 11.34
CA ALA A 189 -2.83 13.14 12.20
C ALA A 189 -2.30 12.59 13.54
N PRO A 190 -1.68 13.43 14.39
CA PRO A 190 -0.91 13.01 15.56
C PRO A 190 -1.73 12.33 16.67
N GLU A 191 -3.07 12.40 16.65
CA GLU A 191 -3.95 11.71 17.60
C GLU A 191 -4.73 10.53 16.99
N ALA A 192 -4.48 10.20 15.71
CA ALA A 192 -5.10 9.03 15.08
C ALA A 192 -4.70 7.72 15.79
N ASN A 193 -5.63 6.78 15.83
CA ASN A 193 -5.38 5.42 16.28
C ASN A 193 -4.62 4.64 15.20
N ILE A 194 -3.76 3.73 15.61
CA ILE A 194 -2.87 2.97 14.74
C ILE A 194 -3.23 1.48 14.84
N VAL A 195 -3.55 0.88 13.69
CA VAL A 195 -3.60 -0.56 13.48
C VAL A 195 -2.38 -0.92 12.64
N ALA A 196 -1.53 -1.81 13.13
CA ALA A 196 -0.35 -2.24 12.40
C ALA A 196 -0.51 -3.69 11.96
N VAL A 197 -0.38 -3.94 10.65
CA VAL A 197 -0.49 -5.27 10.06
C VAL A 197 0.82 -5.57 9.34
N LYS A 198 1.65 -6.44 9.92
CA LYS A 198 2.91 -6.84 9.33
C LYS A 198 2.66 -7.84 8.20
N VAL A 199 2.95 -7.43 6.97
CA VAL A 199 2.83 -8.21 5.73
C VAL A 199 4.15 -8.31 4.96
N LEU A 200 5.19 -7.61 5.41
CA LEU A 200 6.55 -7.65 4.85
C LEU A 200 7.57 -8.18 5.87
N ASP A 201 8.56 -8.94 5.39
CA ASP A 201 9.67 -9.50 6.16
C ASP A 201 10.70 -8.42 6.60
N ALA A 202 11.72 -8.84 7.34
CA ALA A 202 12.81 -7.96 7.81
C ALA A 202 13.60 -7.28 6.66
N TYR A 203 13.50 -7.79 5.44
CA TYR A 203 14.12 -7.24 4.23
C TYR A 203 13.15 -6.37 3.42
N GLY A 204 11.95 -6.11 3.93
CA GLY A 204 10.95 -5.30 3.24
C GLY A 204 10.29 -6.01 2.06
N ARG A 205 10.21 -7.35 2.09
CA ARG A 205 9.60 -8.16 1.02
C ARG A 205 8.43 -8.96 1.56
N GLY A 206 7.40 -9.12 0.76
CA GLY A 206 6.26 -9.98 1.08
C GLY A 206 5.65 -10.57 -0.18
N LEU A 207 4.87 -11.63 -0.05
CA LEU A 207 4.11 -12.16 -1.18
C LEU A 207 2.80 -11.37 -1.33
N SER A 208 2.28 -11.29 -2.56
CA SER A 208 0.95 -10.71 -2.81
C SER A 208 -0.12 -11.36 -1.92
N SER A 209 0.00 -12.65 -1.63
CA SER A 209 -0.88 -13.38 -0.72
C SER A 209 -0.79 -12.95 0.75
N ASP A 210 0.40 -12.61 1.26
CA ASP A 210 0.58 -12.11 2.63
C ASP A 210 -0.12 -10.76 2.79
N ILE A 211 0.04 -9.90 1.78
CA ILE A 211 -0.62 -8.60 1.73
C ILE A 211 -2.13 -8.77 1.64
N LEU A 212 -2.63 -9.66 0.76
CA LEU A 212 -4.06 -9.93 0.63
C LEU A 212 -4.65 -10.53 1.91
N ALA A 213 -3.92 -11.40 2.61
CA ALA A 213 -4.32 -11.91 3.92
C ALA A 213 -4.37 -10.78 4.96
N GLY A 214 -3.41 -9.85 4.93
CA GLY A 214 -3.45 -8.64 5.75
C GLY A 214 -4.65 -7.74 5.43
N MET A 215 -4.96 -7.53 4.14
CA MET A 215 -6.13 -6.75 3.72
C MET A 215 -7.43 -7.43 4.15
N GLN A 216 -7.52 -8.76 4.03
CA GLN A 216 -8.64 -9.55 4.53
C GLN A 216 -8.82 -9.35 6.04
N TRP A 217 -7.73 -9.46 6.81
CA TRP A 217 -7.78 -9.25 8.25
C TRP A 217 -8.27 -7.84 8.62
N VAL A 218 -7.80 -6.80 7.89
CA VAL A 218 -8.29 -5.43 8.08
C VAL A 218 -9.78 -5.34 7.79
N LEU A 219 -10.24 -5.94 6.69
CA LEU A 219 -11.66 -5.93 6.32
C LEU A 219 -12.53 -6.59 7.40
N ASP A 220 -12.10 -7.74 7.92
CA ASP A 220 -12.82 -8.51 8.95
C ASP A 220 -12.85 -7.79 10.30
N ASN A 221 -11.85 -6.95 10.58
CA ASN A 221 -11.72 -6.24 11.85
C ASN A 221 -12.03 -4.74 11.76
N LYS A 222 -12.49 -4.24 10.60
CA LYS A 222 -12.68 -2.80 10.39
C LYS A 222 -13.66 -2.18 11.38
N ASP A 223 -14.77 -2.85 11.65
CA ASP A 223 -15.82 -2.31 12.54
C ASP A 223 -15.39 -2.44 14.01
N LYS A 224 -14.68 -3.53 14.36
CA LYS A 224 -14.14 -3.77 15.71
C LYS A 224 -13.15 -2.69 16.16
N TYR A 225 -12.28 -2.23 15.26
CA TYR A 225 -11.25 -1.24 15.57
C TYR A 225 -11.53 0.13 14.96
N ASN A 226 -12.73 0.36 14.43
CA ASN A 226 -13.13 1.57 13.72
C ASN A 226 -12.10 1.99 12.64
N ILE A 227 -11.60 1.03 11.87
CA ILE A 227 -10.65 1.28 10.78
C ILE A 227 -11.40 2.01 9.68
N ARG A 228 -10.92 3.20 9.34
CA ARG A 228 -11.50 4.03 8.27
C ARG A 228 -10.56 4.17 7.08
N ILE A 229 -9.26 4.05 7.31
CA ILE A 229 -8.21 4.29 6.32
C ILE A 229 -7.25 3.11 6.32
N VAL A 230 -6.80 2.72 5.13
CA VAL A 230 -5.75 1.72 4.90
C VAL A 230 -4.63 2.37 4.10
N SER A 231 -3.40 2.31 4.60
CA SER A 231 -2.21 2.86 3.95
C SER A 231 -1.28 1.73 3.52
N LEU A 232 -0.90 1.75 2.23
CA LEU A 232 -0.07 0.74 1.56
C LEU A 232 1.14 1.41 0.90
N SER A 233 2.25 1.49 1.63
CA SER A 233 3.53 2.02 1.15
C SER A 233 4.40 0.92 0.50
N ILE A 234 3.77 0.12 -0.35
CA ILE A 234 4.34 -1.09 -0.95
C ILE A 234 3.96 -1.15 -2.42
N GLY A 235 4.74 -1.88 -3.23
CA GLY A 235 4.32 -2.17 -4.58
C GLY A 235 5.18 -3.16 -5.33
N GLU A 236 4.67 -3.60 -6.46
CA GLU A 236 5.37 -4.44 -7.43
C GLU A 236 5.19 -3.90 -8.86
N THR A 237 6.11 -4.27 -9.75
CA THR A 237 5.95 -3.98 -11.18
C THR A 237 4.72 -4.71 -11.71
N PRO A 238 3.70 -4.02 -12.26
CA PRO A 238 2.50 -4.66 -12.76
C PRO A 238 2.86 -5.64 -13.89
N SER A 239 2.49 -6.90 -13.71
CA SER A 239 2.70 -7.96 -14.69
C SER A 239 1.41 -8.37 -15.41
N LEU A 240 0.27 -8.06 -14.79
CA LEU A 240 -1.07 -8.36 -15.27
C LEU A 240 -1.84 -7.07 -15.51
N PRO A 241 -2.83 -7.08 -16.41
CA PRO A 241 -3.81 -6.01 -16.47
C PRO A 241 -4.48 -5.80 -15.11
N THR A 242 -4.77 -4.54 -14.77
CA THR A 242 -5.34 -4.10 -13.49
C THR A 242 -6.54 -4.93 -12.99
N PHE A 243 -7.37 -5.46 -13.89
CA PHE A 243 -8.54 -6.28 -13.52
C PHE A 243 -8.22 -7.74 -13.16
N LEU A 244 -7.05 -8.26 -13.55
CA LEU A 244 -6.53 -9.57 -13.17
C LEU A 244 -5.53 -9.50 -12.02
N ASP A 245 -4.99 -8.31 -11.76
CA ASP A 245 -4.06 -8.05 -10.68
C ASP A 245 -4.69 -8.36 -9.31
N PRO A 246 -4.16 -9.35 -8.55
CA PRO A 246 -4.71 -9.72 -7.26
C PRO A 246 -4.72 -8.59 -6.23
N LEU A 247 -3.65 -7.79 -6.15
CA LEU A 247 -3.51 -6.70 -5.18
C LEU A 247 -4.50 -5.58 -5.48
N VAL A 248 -4.67 -5.22 -6.75
CA VAL A 248 -5.68 -4.23 -7.16
C VAL A 248 -7.08 -4.70 -6.78
N ARG A 249 -7.39 -5.99 -6.97
CA ARG A 249 -8.69 -6.54 -6.57
C ARG A 249 -8.89 -6.47 -5.06
N GLY A 250 -7.86 -6.74 -4.27
CA GLY A 250 -7.91 -6.59 -2.81
C GLY A 250 -8.21 -5.15 -2.39
N VAL A 251 -7.46 -4.20 -2.94
CA VAL A 251 -7.66 -2.75 -2.75
C VAL A 251 -9.07 -2.29 -3.15
N ASP A 252 -9.56 -2.74 -4.31
CA ASP A 252 -10.89 -2.41 -4.79
C ASP A 252 -11.99 -3.00 -3.88
N THR A 253 -11.76 -4.16 -3.27
CA THR A 253 -12.68 -4.74 -2.28
C THR A 253 -12.68 -3.92 -0.98
N LEU A 254 -11.53 -3.48 -0.47
CA LEU A 254 -11.47 -2.57 0.69
C LEU A 254 -12.24 -1.27 0.41
N TRP A 255 -12.00 -0.67 -0.75
CA TRP A 255 -12.69 0.54 -1.19
C TRP A 255 -14.21 0.36 -1.26
N LYS A 256 -14.69 -0.73 -1.87
CA LYS A 256 -16.13 -1.03 -1.93
C LYS A 256 -16.78 -1.22 -0.56
N ASN A 257 -15.99 -1.55 0.47
CA ASN A 257 -16.44 -1.69 1.85
C ASN A 257 -16.30 -0.39 2.68
N GLY A 258 -16.11 0.75 2.01
CA GLY A 258 -16.15 2.09 2.60
C GLY A 258 -14.82 2.58 3.17
N LEU A 259 -13.73 1.81 3.04
CA LEU A 259 -12.41 2.23 3.49
C LEU A 259 -11.78 3.21 2.50
N VAL A 260 -11.12 4.24 3.01
CA VAL A 260 -10.17 5.05 2.24
C VAL A 260 -8.91 4.23 2.07
N VAL A 261 -8.40 4.09 0.85
CA VAL A 261 -7.17 3.33 0.59
C VAL A 261 -6.16 4.23 -0.10
N THR A 262 -5.02 4.48 0.55
CA THR A 262 -3.89 5.21 -0.03
C THR A 262 -2.78 4.23 -0.42
N VAL A 263 -2.20 4.41 -1.61
CA VAL A 263 -1.19 3.50 -2.17
C VAL A 263 -0.05 4.32 -2.78
N ALA A 264 1.18 3.89 -2.56
CA ALA A 264 2.35 4.48 -3.22
C ALA A 264 2.29 4.35 -4.75
N ALA A 265 2.64 5.42 -5.47
CA ALA A 265 2.77 5.38 -6.93
C ALA A 265 3.92 4.47 -7.39
N GLY A 266 4.93 4.31 -6.54
CA GLY A 266 6.16 3.58 -6.82
C GLY A 266 7.31 4.50 -7.21
N ASN A 267 8.53 3.95 -7.25
CA ASN A 267 9.76 4.73 -7.36
C ASN A 267 10.59 4.46 -8.63
N SER A 268 9.92 4.10 -9.73
CA SER A 268 10.58 3.77 -11.01
C SER A 268 10.49 4.88 -12.06
N GLY A 269 10.17 6.11 -11.66
CA GLY A 269 10.28 7.30 -12.52
C GLY A 269 11.73 7.58 -12.95
N PRO A 270 11.97 8.56 -13.83
CA PRO A 270 11.03 9.56 -14.34
C PRO A 270 10.31 9.14 -15.64
N ASN A 271 10.51 7.92 -16.12
CA ASN A 271 9.81 7.44 -17.32
C ASN A 271 8.30 7.24 -17.05
N TYR A 272 7.48 7.39 -18.09
CA TYR A 272 6.06 7.05 -18.05
C TYR A 272 5.82 5.53 -17.92
N ASN A 273 4.62 5.14 -17.52
CA ASN A 273 4.22 3.75 -17.26
C ASN A 273 5.01 3.08 -16.13
N THR A 274 5.29 3.82 -15.06
CA THR A 274 6.10 3.36 -13.92
C THR A 274 5.28 3.27 -12.63
N ILE A 275 3.95 3.44 -12.72
CA ILE A 275 3.03 3.20 -11.60
C ILE A 275 3.04 1.72 -11.22
N THR A 276 3.30 1.43 -9.96
CA THR A 276 3.33 0.07 -9.41
C THR A 276 1.95 -0.44 -9.04
N SER A 277 1.79 -1.75 -8.93
CA SER A 277 0.60 -2.36 -8.31
C SER A 277 0.73 -2.31 -6.79
N PRO A 278 -0.32 -1.99 -6.02
CA PRO A 278 -1.72 -1.78 -6.45
C PRO A 278 -2.08 -0.33 -6.84
N GLY A 279 -1.11 0.56 -7.01
CA GLY A 279 -1.30 1.97 -7.41
C GLY A 279 -1.97 2.15 -8.77
N THR A 280 -2.09 1.10 -9.59
CA THR A 280 -2.86 1.12 -10.85
C THR A 280 -4.39 1.06 -10.64
N SER A 281 -4.89 0.76 -9.43
CA SER A 281 -6.33 0.75 -9.11
C SER A 281 -6.97 2.11 -9.42
N LYS A 282 -8.12 2.10 -10.10
CA LYS A 282 -8.90 3.34 -10.35
C LYS A 282 -9.50 3.91 -9.06
N ASN A 283 -9.75 3.07 -8.06
CA ASN A 283 -10.45 3.44 -6.84
C ASN A 283 -9.49 4.04 -5.80
N ALA A 284 -8.38 3.36 -5.50
CA ALA A 284 -7.41 3.85 -4.53
C ALA A 284 -6.90 5.26 -4.84
N ILE A 285 -6.49 5.96 -3.80
CA ILE A 285 -5.77 7.24 -3.91
C ILE A 285 -4.29 6.90 -4.09
N THR A 286 -3.82 6.95 -5.33
CA THR A 286 -2.40 6.68 -5.63
C THR A 286 -1.59 7.95 -5.45
N VAL A 287 -0.52 7.87 -4.67
CA VAL A 287 0.23 9.04 -4.20
C VAL A 287 1.64 9.04 -4.77
N GLY A 288 1.95 10.07 -5.56
CA GLY A 288 3.32 10.36 -6.00
C GLY A 288 4.08 11.23 -4.99
N ALA A 289 5.37 11.43 -5.23
CA ALA A 289 6.27 12.15 -4.32
C ALA A 289 6.75 13.48 -4.95
N VAL A 290 6.80 14.50 -4.11
CA VAL A 290 7.41 15.81 -4.39
C VAL A 290 8.60 16.02 -3.45
N ASP A 291 9.64 16.67 -3.97
CA ASP A 291 10.66 17.35 -3.17
C ASP A 291 10.15 18.75 -2.87
N ASP A 292 9.70 18.95 -1.63
CA ASP A 292 9.08 20.22 -1.19
C ASP A 292 10.11 21.33 -0.92
N LYS A 293 11.41 21.03 -1.19
CA LYS A 293 12.61 21.81 -0.82
C LYS A 293 12.66 22.22 0.65
N ARG A 294 11.69 21.74 1.41
CA ARG A 294 11.38 21.93 2.81
C ARG A 294 11.12 23.38 3.13
N THR A 295 10.56 24.07 2.14
CA THR A 295 9.98 25.37 2.28
C THR A 295 8.49 25.18 2.53
N SER A 296 7.80 26.27 2.83
CA SER A 296 6.34 26.27 2.80
C SER A 296 5.78 26.89 1.53
N ASP A 297 6.67 27.29 0.64
CA ASP A 297 6.34 27.90 -0.63
C ASP A 297 6.25 26.77 -1.64
N ILE A 298 5.11 26.63 -2.32
CA ILE A 298 4.92 25.55 -3.30
C ILE A 298 5.56 25.89 -4.65
N SER A 299 6.04 27.12 -4.84
CA SER A 299 6.59 27.56 -6.13
C SER A 299 7.98 26.99 -6.43
N ASP A 300 8.71 26.51 -5.43
CA ASP A 300 9.99 25.80 -5.60
C ASP A 300 9.88 24.27 -5.47
N ASP A 301 8.66 23.75 -5.25
CA ASP A 301 8.38 22.32 -5.19
C ASP A 301 8.63 21.66 -6.56
N GLU A 302 9.29 20.50 -6.54
CA GLU A 302 9.57 19.73 -7.76
C GLU A 302 9.07 18.30 -7.61
N ILE A 303 8.48 17.74 -8.67
CA ILE A 303 8.14 16.31 -8.66
C ILE A 303 9.43 15.50 -8.53
N ALA A 304 9.49 14.66 -7.51
CA ALA A 304 10.66 13.84 -7.26
C ALA A 304 10.92 12.93 -8.48
N GLN A 305 12.17 12.89 -8.95
CA GLN A 305 12.51 12.20 -10.20
C GLN A 305 12.10 10.72 -10.21
N PHE A 306 12.22 10.05 -9.05
CA PHE A 306 11.83 8.65 -8.88
C PHE A 306 10.32 8.43 -8.87
N SER A 307 9.50 9.46 -8.62
CA SER A 307 8.06 9.29 -8.44
C SER A 307 7.43 8.65 -9.68
N GLY A 308 6.71 7.55 -9.47
CA GLY A 308 6.04 6.80 -10.52
C GLY A 308 5.07 7.67 -11.32
N ARG A 309 5.08 7.48 -12.63
CA ARG A 309 4.29 8.28 -13.59
C ARG A 309 3.36 7.38 -14.40
N GLY A 310 2.13 7.84 -14.57
CA GLY A 310 1.11 7.18 -15.39
C GLY A 310 1.37 7.34 -16.88
N SER A 311 0.30 7.31 -17.66
CA SER A 311 0.33 7.48 -19.11
C SER A 311 -1.05 7.90 -19.63
N PRO A 312 -1.22 8.17 -20.94
CA PRO A 312 -2.54 8.43 -21.53
C PRO A 312 -3.58 7.34 -21.27
N TYR A 313 -3.15 6.10 -20.94
CA TYR A 313 -4.04 4.97 -20.68
C TYR A 313 -4.24 4.68 -19.18
N LEU A 314 -3.44 5.33 -18.32
CA LEU A 314 -3.51 5.21 -16.86
C LEU A 314 -3.26 6.58 -16.22
N TYR A 315 -4.34 7.29 -15.92
CA TYR A 315 -4.33 8.62 -15.29
C TYR A 315 -3.99 8.50 -13.80
N LYS A 316 -2.68 8.39 -13.53
CA LYS A 316 -2.08 8.24 -12.20
C LYS A 316 -0.74 9.01 -12.14
N PRO A 317 -0.26 9.42 -10.95
CA PRO A 317 -0.91 9.31 -9.64
C PRO A 317 -2.20 10.16 -9.54
N ASP A 318 -2.98 10.00 -8.47
CA ASP A 318 -4.16 10.86 -8.24
C ASP A 318 -3.77 12.23 -7.71
N VAL A 319 -2.81 12.25 -6.78
CA VAL A 319 -2.25 13.43 -6.11
C VAL A 319 -0.79 13.17 -5.81
N VAL A 320 -0.06 14.21 -5.42
CA VAL A 320 1.29 14.10 -4.85
C VAL A 320 1.33 14.68 -3.44
N ALA A 321 2.33 14.24 -2.66
CA ALA A 321 2.62 14.73 -1.32
C ALA A 321 4.15 14.77 -1.11
N PRO A 322 4.66 15.49 -0.10
CA PRO A 322 6.08 15.47 0.22
C PRO A 322 6.60 14.05 0.43
N GLY A 323 7.66 13.67 -0.28
CA GLY A 323 8.20 12.31 -0.24
C GLY A 323 9.72 12.26 -0.27
N VAL A 324 10.40 13.39 -0.14
CA VAL A 324 11.86 13.49 -0.16
C VAL A 324 12.36 13.92 1.21
N LYS A 325 13.25 13.11 1.79
CA LYS A 325 13.93 13.34 3.08
C LYS A 325 12.99 13.56 4.27
N ILE A 326 11.83 12.93 4.26
CA ILE A 326 10.83 13.05 5.31
C ILE A 326 11.37 12.48 6.63
N ILE A 327 11.40 13.32 7.67
CA ILE A 327 11.85 12.94 9.01
C ILE A 327 10.68 12.38 9.80
N SER A 328 10.81 11.15 10.27
CA SER A 328 9.79 10.46 11.05
C SER A 328 10.39 9.43 12.01
N THR A 329 9.55 8.77 12.79
CA THR A 329 9.91 7.85 13.87
C THR A 329 10.76 6.69 13.38
N ALA A 330 11.73 6.29 14.20
CA ALA A 330 12.65 5.21 13.91
C ALA A 330 12.39 3.99 14.79
N SER A 331 12.68 2.80 14.25
CA SER A 331 12.73 1.54 15.01
C SER A 331 14.11 1.34 15.65
N GLY A 332 14.52 2.28 16.50
CA GLY A 332 15.86 2.28 17.11
C GLY A 332 16.98 2.39 16.07
N ASN A 333 17.89 1.40 16.06
CA ASN A 333 19.04 1.35 15.14
C ASN A 333 18.80 0.46 13.91
N VAL A 334 17.58 -0.06 13.69
CA VAL A 334 17.31 -0.93 12.54
C VAL A 334 17.32 -0.09 11.27
N PRO A 335 18.28 -0.28 10.33
CA PRO A 335 18.26 0.44 9.07
C PRO A 335 17.23 -0.20 8.13
N PHE A 336 16.39 0.62 7.52
CA PHE A 336 15.81 0.32 6.20
C PHE A 336 16.49 1.26 5.20
N GLY A 337 16.49 0.95 3.90
CA GLY A 337 17.04 1.83 2.84
C GLY A 337 18.56 2.11 2.85
N ALA A 338 19.10 2.51 1.70
CA ALA A 338 20.53 2.83 1.55
C ALA A 338 20.87 4.28 1.92
N ASP A 339 19.92 5.21 1.78
CA ASP A 339 20.15 6.67 1.88
C ASP A 339 19.47 7.30 3.10
N GLU A 340 19.11 6.47 4.07
CA GLU A 340 18.43 6.94 5.27
C GLU A 340 19.40 7.53 6.26
N ILE A 341 19.02 8.67 6.81
CA ILE A 341 19.87 9.43 7.74
C ILE A 341 19.26 9.34 9.13
N MET A 342 19.96 8.65 10.02
CA MET A 342 19.61 8.61 11.44
C MET A 342 19.81 10.02 12.02
N ILE A 343 18.72 10.68 12.45
CA ILE A 343 18.81 11.99 13.12
C ILE A 343 19.19 11.79 14.58
N ASN A 344 18.57 10.79 15.22
CA ASN A 344 18.91 10.27 16.55
C ASN A 344 18.22 8.90 16.72
N LYS A 345 18.32 8.24 17.89
CA LYS A 345 17.70 6.92 18.13
C LYS A 345 16.17 6.86 17.93
N ALA A 346 15.48 8.00 17.92
CA ALA A 346 14.04 8.11 17.83
C ALA A 346 13.53 8.55 16.44
N TYR A 347 14.37 9.20 15.63
CA TYR A 347 13.95 9.77 14.34
C TYR A 347 14.99 9.60 13.24
N ARG A 348 14.53 9.35 12.02
CA ARG A 348 15.34 9.32 10.80
C ARG A 348 14.64 9.95 9.62
N SER A 349 15.45 10.34 8.64
CA SER A 349 15.00 10.79 7.33
C SER A 349 14.95 9.62 6.35
N ALA A 350 13.90 9.54 5.54
CA ALA A 350 13.75 8.59 4.43
C ALA A 350 13.11 9.27 3.20
N THR A 351 13.32 8.68 2.03
CA THR A 351 12.82 9.20 0.75
C THR A 351 12.05 8.10 0.01
N GLY A 352 10.89 8.43 -0.53
CA GLY A 352 10.10 7.54 -1.37
C GLY A 352 8.64 7.97 -1.47
N THR A 353 7.93 7.41 -2.46
CA THR A 353 6.46 7.49 -2.47
C THR A 353 5.85 6.78 -1.25
N SER A 354 6.61 5.90 -0.59
CA SER A 354 6.30 5.35 0.73
C SER A 354 6.07 6.40 1.81
N MET A 355 6.76 7.54 1.78
CA MET A 355 6.62 8.61 2.78
C MET A 355 5.51 9.60 2.41
N ALA A 356 5.29 9.82 1.12
CA ALA A 356 4.19 10.64 0.62
C ALA A 356 2.80 10.02 0.91
N THR A 357 2.70 8.70 0.77
CA THR A 357 1.45 7.94 0.95
C THR A 357 0.79 8.09 2.34
N PRO A 358 1.52 7.95 3.47
CA PRO A 358 0.96 8.13 4.81
C PRO A 358 0.58 9.58 5.12
N ILE A 359 1.23 10.59 4.51
CA ILE A 359 0.82 11.99 4.66
C ILE A 359 -0.62 12.17 4.14
N VAL A 360 -0.95 11.61 2.97
CA VAL A 360 -2.32 11.61 2.43
C VAL A 360 -3.28 10.79 3.30
N ALA A 361 -2.82 9.69 3.90
CA ALA A 361 -3.62 8.92 4.86
C ALA A 361 -3.96 9.74 6.12
N GLY A 362 -3.00 10.48 6.65
CA GLY A 362 -3.21 11.40 7.76
C GLY A 362 -4.18 12.53 7.38
N ALA A 363 -4.04 13.11 6.18
CA ALA A 363 -4.97 14.14 5.70
C ALA A 363 -6.42 13.60 5.64
N ALA A 364 -6.61 12.37 5.15
CA ALA A 364 -7.91 11.71 5.17
C ALA A 364 -8.46 11.52 6.61
N ALA A 365 -7.59 11.28 7.59
CA ALA A 365 -8.00 11.17 8.99
C ALA A 365 -8.46 12.52 9.55
N LEU A 366 -7.81 13.64 9.20
CA LEU A 366 -8.25 14.98 9.58
C LEU A 366 -9.63 15.30 8.99
N LEU A 367 -9.86 14.96 7.71
CA LEU A 367 -11.17 15.16 7.06
C LEU A 367 -12.26 14.32 7.74
N LEU A 368 -11.94 13.10 8.17
CA LEU A 368 -12.88 12.23 8.88
C LEU A 368 -13.14 12.64 10.33
N GLU A 369 -12.17 13.26 11.01
CA GLU A 369 -12.41 13.90 12.30
C GLU A 369 -13.38 15.08 12.14
N LYS A 370 -13.16 15.93 11.13
CA LYS A 370 -14.04 17.07 10.84
C LYS A 370 -15.45 16.62 10.47
N ASN A 371 -15.57 15.62 9.60
CA ASN A 371 -16.83 15.12 9.10
C ASN A 371 -16.82 13.58 9.00
N PRO A 372 -17.26 12.87 10.06
CA PRO A 372 -17.20 11.41 10.12
C PRO A 372 -18.01 10.68 9.05
N ASN A 373 -18.99 11.38 8.45
CA ASN A 373 -19.90 10.86 7.42
C ASN A 373 -19.33 10.89 6.01
N LEU A 374 -18.14 11.49 5.80
CA LEU A 374 -17.52 11.48 4.49
C LEU A 374 -17.24 10.05 4.01
N THR A 375 -17.67 9.79 2.78
CA THR A 375 -17.34 8.56 2.06
C THR A 375 -15.92 8.63 1.52
N ASN A 376 -15.32 7.47 1.24
CA ASN A 376 -14.02 7.39 0.59
C ASN A 376 -13.96 8.09 -0.77
N VAL A 377 -15.05 8.05 -1.54
CA VAL A 377 -15.20 8.79 -2.81
C VAL A 377 -15.15 10.31 -2.57
N GLN A 378 -15.89 10.81 -1.58
CA GLN A 378 -15.87 12.24 -1.25
C GLN A 378 -14.48 12.69 -0.77
N ILE A 379 -13.82 11.91 0.08
CA ILE A 379 -12.45 12.21 0.54
C ILE A 379 -11.48 12.30 -0.64
N LYS A 380 -11.49 11.31 -1.53
CA LYS A 380 -10.66 11.31 -2.74
C LYS A 380 -10.95 12.54 -3.62
N ASN A 381 -12.22 12.88 -3.81
CA ASN A 381 -12.61 14.03 -4.63
C ASN A 381 -12.23 15.37 -3.98
N ILE A 382 -12.38 15.51 -2.66
CA ILE A 382 -11.96 16.70 -1.92
C ILE A 382 -10.46 16.89 -2.11
N LEU A 383 -9.65 15.89 -1.75
CA LEU A 383 -8.18 15.94 -1.86
C LEU A 383 -7.71 16.29 -3.28
N LYS A 384 -8.34 15.71 -4.31
CA LYS A 384 -8.02 16.02 -5.71
C LYS A 384 -8.44 17.42 -6.12
N SER A 385 -9.62 17.86 -5.72
CA SER A 385 -10.18 19.14 -6.17
C SER A 385 -9.56 20.36 -5.47
N THR A 386 -8.92 20.16 -4.32
CA THR A 386 -8.22 21.22 -3.57
C THR A 386 -6.70 21.15 -3.77
N ALA A 387 -6.20 20.16 -4.51
CA ALA A 387 -4.78 20.04 -4.80
C ALA A 387 -4.26 21.24 -5.60
N VAL A 388 -3.02 21.63 -5.33
CA VAL A 388 -2.33 22.73 -6.01
C VAL A 388 -1.37 22.14 -7.04
N LYS A 389 -1.43 22.65 -8.26
CA LYS A 389 -0.54 22.17 -9.32
C LYS A 389 0.90 22.62 -9.04
N ILE A 390 1.83 21.69 -9.24
CA ILE A 390 3.26 21.98 -9.35
C ILE A 390 3.53 22.44 -10.77
N ASP A 391 4.29 23.53 -10.92
CA ASP A 391 4.66 24.07 -12.21
C ASP A 391 5.51 23.06 -13.01
N ASP A 392 5.44 23.15 -14.35
CA ASP A 392 6.17 22.28 -15.28
C ASP A 392 5.93 20.75 -15.16
N ALA A 393 4.96 20.32 -14.35
CA ALA A 393 4.59 18.91 -14.21
C ALA A 393 3.31 18.55 -15.00
N GLY A 394 3.37 17.49 -15.79
CA GLY A 394 2.21 16.97 -16.53
C GLY A 394 1.20 16.20 -15.68
N LEU A 395 -0.03 16.03 -16.20
CA LEU A 395 -1.13 15.28 -15.55
C LEU A 395 -0.72 13.86 -15.12
N TRP A 396 0.05 13.15 -15.93
CA TRP A 396 0.50 11.77 -15.63
C TRP A 396 1.66 11.72 -14.64
N THR A 397 2.13 12.87 -14.19
CA THR A 397 3.27 13.01 -13.28
C THR A 397 2.78 13.44 -11.89
N GLN A 398 1.90 14.45 -11.84
CA GLN A 398 1.40 15.01 -10.58
C GLN A 398 -0.07 14.68 -10.26
N GLY A 399 -0.82 14.10 -11.21
CA GLY A 399 -2.25 13.92 -11.06
C GLY A 399 -2.97 15.27 -10.95
N SER A 400 -3.77 15.42 -9.89
CA SER A 400 -4.43 16.68 -9.57
C SER A 400 -3.49 17.73 -8.94
N GLY A 401 -2.28 17.35 -8.53
CA GLY A 401 -1.31 18.22 -7.87
C GLY A 401 -0.99 17.80 -6.44
N MET A 402 -0.21 18.65 -5.76
CA MET A 402 0.15 18.51 -4.35
C MET A 402 -1.08 18.70 -3.46
N ILE A 403 -1.27 17.82 -2.49
CA ILE A 403 -2.42 17.96 -1.57
C ILE A 403 -2.36 19.27 -0.79
N ASN A 404 -3.50 19.94 -0.66
CA ASN A 404 -3.66 21.11 0.21
C ASN A 404 -4.65 20.75 1.33
N ILE A 405 -4.10 20.49 2.52
CA ILE A 405 -4.86 20.01 3.67
C ILE A 405 -5.78 21.11 4.22
N GLU A 406 -5.35 22.37 4.20
CA GLU A 406 -6.16 23.50 4.67
C GLU A 406 -7.42 23.67 3.81
N GLU A 407 -7.25 23.73 2.48
CA GLU A 407 -8.39 23.84 1.55
C GLU A 407 -9.25 22.58 1.56
N ALA A 408 -8.65 21.39 1.69
CA ALA A 408 -9.39 20.15 1.86
C ALA A 408 -10.28 20.20 3.12
N LEU A 409 -9.74 20.68 4.24
CA LEU A 409 -10.49 20.84 5.48
C LEU A 409 -11.59 21.88 5.33
N LYS A 410 -11.38 23.01 4.62
CA LYS A 410 -12.47 23.98 4.36
C LYS A 410 -13.63 23.36 3.57
N LYS A 411 -13.34 22.42 2.68
CA LYS A 411 -14.33 21.78 1.80
C LYS A 411 -15.06 20.57 2.41
N ALA A 412 -14.44 19.89 3.38
CA ALA A 412 -15.02 18.75 4.13
C ALA A 412 -16.17 19.17 5.07
#